data_AF-A0A4Q1V4N0-F1
#
_entry.id   AF-A0A4Q1V4N0-F1
#
_cell.length_a   1.000
_cell.length_b   1.000
_cell.length_c   1.000
_cell.angle_alpha   90.00
_cell.angle_beta   90.00
_cell.angle_gamma   90.00
#
_symmetry.space_group_name_H-M   'P 1'
#
loop_
_entity.id
_entity.type
_entity.pdbx_description
1 polymer ?
#
loop_
_entity_poly.entity_id
_entity_poly.type
_entity_poly.pdbx_seq_one_letter_code
_entity_poly.pdbx_strand_id
1 'polypeptide(L)'
;MLDPYAIHSAAAADGSIWIGGTTNKGRSYASAPLSDAYLAKVGPDGHLVWEVVIARKRENSIFDMAILPSGDAVIIGREDDANWLARISGDGEILWEKTFGLGEIASVAVLNDLIAVMAFEAVEGEAKGAGARVALWRFETEGQLLDHHVVRDDGAGRALPG
;
A
#
# COMPACT_ATOMS: atom_id res chain seq x y z
N MET A 1 -15.48 4.84 3.74
CA MET A 1 -15.83 4.86 2.29
C MET A 1 -14.51 5.14 1.60
N LEU A 2 -13.90 4.13 0.96
CA LEU A 2 -12.69 4.36 0.16
C LEU A 2 -13.09 5.23 -1.03
N ASP A 3 -12.28 6.23 -1.36
CA ASP A 3 -12.54 7.11 -2.49
C ASP A 3 -12.41 6.27 -3.77
N PRO A 4 -13.47 6.11 -4.58
CA PRO A 4 -13.49 5.14 -5.68
C PRO A 4 -12.50 5.43 -6.82
N TYR A 5 -11.69 6.49 -6.71
CA TYR A 5 -10.76 6.97 -7.74
C TYR A 5 -9.43 7.50 -7.19
N ALA A 6 -8.96 6.99 -6.03
CA ALA A 6 -7.63 7.34 -5.55
C ALA A 6 -6.54 6.87 -6.54
N ILE A 7 -5.60 7.76 -6.84
CA ILE A 7 -4.44 7.50 -7.70
C ILE A 7 -3.17 7.95 -6.98
N HIS A 8 -2.14 7.12 -7.06
CA HIS A 8 -0.80 7.40 -6.59
C HIS A 8 0.18 7.22 -7.74
N SER A 9 1.29 7.95 -7.72
CA SER A 9 2.33 7.79 -8.72
C SER A 9 3.72 7.88 -8.12
N ALA A 10 4.67 7.20 -8.75
CA ALA A 10 6.07 7.27 -8.42
C ALA A 10 6.91 7.33 -9.69
N ALA A 11 7.91 8.22 -9.72
CA ALA A 11 8.86 8.30 -10.82
C ALA A 11 10.01 7.31 -10.59
N ALA A 12 10.42 6.62 -11.66
CA ALA A 12 11.60 5.76 -11.67
C ALA A 12 12.80 6.50 -12.28
N ALA A 13 14.00 6.00 -12.00
CA ALA A 13 15.26 6.61 -12.45
C ALA A 13 15.44 6.59 -13.98
N ASP A 14 14.77 5.67 -14.68
CA ASP A 14 14.74 5.59 -16.14
C ASP A 14 13.80 6.62 -16.79
N GLY A 15 13.14 7.46 -15.98
CA GLY A 15 12.17 8.47 -16.41
C GLY A 15 10.76 7.93 -16.61
N SER A 16 10.51 6.63 -16.38
CA SER A 16 9.16 6.08 -16.37
C SER A 16 8.36 6.53 -15.13
N ILE A 17 7.04 6.53 -15.25
CA ILE A 17 6.10 6.83 -14.17
C ILE A 17 5.27 5.59 -13.89
N TRP A 18 5.27 5.17 -12.64
CA TRP A 18 4.37 4.14 -12.13
C TRP A 18 3.11 4.79 -11.60
N ILE A 19 1.98 4.14 -11.83
CA ILE A 19 0.66 4.60 -11.43
C ILE A 19 -0.02 3.46 -10.69
N GLY A 20 -0.54 3.74 -9.49
CA GLY A 20 -1.27 2.77 -8.68
C GLY A 20 -2.57 3.38 -8.17
N GLY A 21 -3.55 2.56 -7.85
CA GLY A 21 -4.75 3.04 -7.22
C GLY A 21 -5.88 2.03 -7.21
N THR A 22 -7.09 2.55 -7.32
CA THR A 22 -8.33 1.77 -7.37
C THR A 22 -9.02 1.93 -8.71
N THR A 23 -9.53 0.81 -9.26
CA THR A 23 -10.46 0.81 -10.39
C THR A 23 -11.68 -0.05 -10.08
N ASN A 24 -12.86 0.37 -10.55
CA ASN A 24 -14.11 -0.39 -10.39
C ASN A 24 -14.47 -1.12 -11.68
N LYS A 25 -13.55 -1.92 -12.22
CA LYS A 25 -13.76 -2.64 -13.51
C LYS A 25 -14.51 -3.98 -13.32
N GLY A 26 -14.62 -4.52 -12.11
CA GLY A 26 -15.39 -5.74 -11.79
C GLY A 26 -16.89 -5.49 -11.49
N ARG A 27 -17.79 -6.37 -11.97
CA ARG A 27 -19.21 -6.39 -11.56
C ARG A 27 -19.34 -7.05 -10.18
N SER A 28 -20.00 -6.37 -9.25
CA SER A 28 -20.30 -6.85 -7.89
C SER A 28 -21.17 -8.11 -7.86
N TYR A 29 -20.82 -9.05 -6.96
CA TYR A 29 -21.80 -9.92 -6.31
C TYR A 29 -22.39 -9.14 -5.12
N ALA A 30 -23.72 -8.99 -5.07
CA ALA A 30 -24.46 -8.48 -3.90
C ALA A 30 -24.23 -7.01 -3.46
N SER A 31 -24.35 -6.06 -4.40
CA SER A 31 -24.76 -4.66 -4.11
C SER A 31 -23.73 -3.68 -3.50
N ALA A 32 -22.45 -4.03 -3.38
CA ALA A 32 -21.38 -3.09 -3.04
C ALA A 32 -20.29 -3.10 -4.12
N PRO A 33 -19.78 -1.95 -4.61
CA PRO A 33 -18.69 -1.92 -5.57
C PRO A 33 -17.45 -2.55 -4.92
N LEU A 34 -16.97 -3.67 -5.47
CA LEU A 34 -15.64 -4.17 -5.13
C LEU A 34 -14.63 -3.32 -5.90
N SER A 35 -13.69 -2.71 -5.18
CA SER A 35 -12.53 -2.06 -5.78
C SER A 35 -11.52 -3.12 -6.21
N ASP A 36 -10.98 -3.00 -7.42
CA ASP A 36 -9.81 -3.75 -7.86
C ASP A 36 -8.59 -2.82 -7.83
N ALA A 37 -7.43 -3.38 -7.48
CA ALA A 37 -6.18 -2.62 -7.54
C ALA A 37 -5.80 -2.38 -9.00
N TYR A 38 -5.49 -1.14 -9.35
CA TYR A 38 -4.97 -0.75 -10.66
C TYR A 38 -3.49 -0.46 -10.55
N LEU A 39 -2.69 -0.99 -11.47
CA LEU A 39 -1.26 -0.68 -11.59
C LEU A 39 -0.90 -0.49 -13.06
N ALA A 40 -0.10 0.53 -13.35
CA ALA A 40 0.40 0.79 -14.70
C ALA A 40 1.80 1.39 -14.68
N LYS A 41 2.50 1.25 -15.80
CA LYS A 41 3.77 1.91 -16.07
C LYS A 41 3.67 2.71 -17.36
N VAL A 42 4.09 3.96 -17.30
CA VAL A 42 4.13 4.91 -18.42
C VAL A 42 5.59 5.24 -18.71
N GLY A 43 5.97 5.23 -19.98
CA GLY A 43 7.33 5.52 -20.43
C GLY A 43 7.68 7.00 -20.27
N PRO A 44 8.98 7.35 -20.38
CA PRO A 44 9.44 8.74 -20.32
C PRO A 44 8.87 9.64 -21.44
N ASP A 45 8.35 9.02 -22.50
CA ASP A 45 7.68 9.69 -23.62
C ASP A 45 6.17 9.90 -23.38
N GLY A 46 5.65 9.45 -22.23
CA GLY A 46 4.24 9.55 -21.86
C GLY A 46 3.35 8.44 -22.41
N HIS A 47 3.89 7.44 -23.11
CA HIS A 47 3.11 6.31 -23.62
C HIS A 47 2.98 5.20 -22.58
N LEU A 48 1.80 4.54 -22.55
CA LEU A 48 1.59 3.36 -21.72
C LEU A 48 2.54 2.24 -22.13
N VAL A 49 3.32 1.73 -21.17
CA VAL A 49 4.16 0.54 -21.36
C VAL A 49 3.32 -0.71 -21.09
N TRP A 50 2.69 -0.75 -19.92
CA TRP A 50 1.78 -1.84 -19.53
C TRP A 50 0.80 -1.36 -18.45
N GLU A 51 -0.34 -2.04 -18.35
CA GLU A 51 -1.29 -1.91 -17.23
C GLU A 51 -1.82 -3.28 -16.79
N VAL A 52 -2.16 -3.39 -15.51
CA VAL A 52 -2.77 -4.58 -14.92
C VAL A 52 -3.84 -4.19 -13.90
N VAL A 53 -4.90 -4.99 -13.87
CA VAL A 53 -5.93 -4.94 -12.83
C VAL A 53 -5.76 -6.19 -11.96
N ILE A 54 -5.51 -5.98 -10.68
CA ILE A 54 -5.33 -7.06 -9.69
C ILE A 54 -6.66 -7.18 -8.92
N ALA A 55 -7.51 -8.07 -9.42
CA ALA A 55 -8.81 -8.37 -8.85
C ALA A 55 -8.75 -9.58 -7.93
N ARG A 56 -9.34 -9.49 -6.73
CA ARG A 56 -9.47 -10.61 -5.79
C ARG A 56 -10.92 -10.76 -5.31
N LYS A 57 -11.16 -11.69 -4.39
CA LYS A 57 -12.51 -12.05 -3.94
C LYS A 57 -13.23 -10.91 -3.23
N ARG A 58 -12.51 -9.96 -2.62
CA ARG A 58 -13.08 -8.74 -2.01
C ARG A 58 -12.27 -7.51 -2.44
N GLU A 59 -12.52 -6.39 -1.78
CA GLU A 59 -11.90 -5.08 -2.06
C GLU A 59 -10.37 -5.17 -2.03
N ASN A 60 -9.73 -4.71 -3.12
CA ASN A 60 -8.31 -4.45 -3.17
C ASN A 60 -8.06 -3.05 -3.69
N SER A 61 -7.02 -2.41 -3.16
CA SER A 61 -6.63 -1.06 -3.57
C SER A 61 -5.16 -0.86 -3.29
N ILE A 62 -4.51 0.00 -4.07
CA ILE A 62 -3.16 0.50 -3.80
C ILE A 62 -3.30 1.88 -3.18
N PHE A 63 -2.62 2.10 -2.05
CA PHE A 63 -2.60 3.37 -1.33
C PHE A 63 -1.37 4.21 -1.70
N ASP A 64 -0.22 3.56 -1.84
CA ASP A 64 1.07 4.20 -2.03
C ASP A 64 2.06 3.22 -2.69
N MET A 65 3.16 3.74 -3.24
CA MET A 65 4.23 2.95 -3.81
C MET A 65 5.58 3.67 -3.77
N ALA A 66 6.65 2.88 -3.77
CA ALA A 66 8.02 3.34 -3.89
C ALA A 66 8.79 2.51 -4.93
N ILE A 67 9.76 3.11 -5.60
CA ILE A 67 10.59 2.44 -6.61
C ILE A 67 11.94 2.06 -5.99
N LEU A 68 12.31 0.79 -6.17
CA LEU A 68 13.60 0.25 -5.76
C LEU A 68 14.70 0.70 -6.73
N PRO A 69 15.97 0.74 -6.30
CA PRO A 69 17.10 0.97 -7.20
C PRO A 69 17.19 -0.03 -8.38
N SER A 70 16.62 -1.23 -8.23
CA SER A 70 16.50 -2.22 -9.31
C SER A 70 15.53 -1.81 -10.43
N GLY A 71 14.66 -0.82 -10.20
CA GLY A 71 13.56 -0.45 -11.08
C GLY A 71 12.25 -1.19 -10.81
N ASP A 72 12.23 -2.08 -9.81
CA ASP A 72 11.02 -2.73 -9.31
C ASP A 72 10.20 -1.75 -8.46
N ALA A 73 8.90 -1.98 -8.38
CA ALA A 73 8.03 -1.24 -7.47
C ALA A 73 7.76 -2.03 -6.19
N VAL A 74 7.67 -1.34 -5.06
CA VAL A 74 7.05 -1.82 -3.84
C VAL A 74 5.74 -1.07 -3.68
N ILE A 75 4.64 -1.79 -3.60
CA ILE A 75 3.30 -1.22 -3.43
C ILE A 75 2.79 -1.55 -2.04
N ILE A 76 2.07 -0.61 -1.44
CA ILE A 76 1.30 -0.82 -0.22
C ILE A 76 -0.16 -0.49 -0.50
N GLY A 77 -1.04 -1.32 0.02
CA GLY A 77 -2.45 -1.25 -0.25
C GLY A 77 -3.26 -2.03 0.76
N ARG A 78 -4.45 -2.43 0.36
CA ARG A 78 -5.35 -3.26 1.15
C ARG A 78 -5.79 -4.47 0.36
N GLU A 79 -5.84 -5.59 1.06
CA GLU A 79 -6.53 -6.82 0.65
C GLU A 79 -7.46 -7.21 1.81
N ASP A 80 -8.76 -7.23 1.54
CA ASP A 80 -9.80 -7.49 2.54
C ASP A 80 -9.74 -6.51 3.74
N ASP A 81 -9.30 -6.97 4.91
CA ASP A 81 -9.16 -6.18 6.14
C ASP A 81 -7.69 -6.08 6.60
N ALA A 82 -6.74 -6.42 5.73
CA ALA A 82 -5.30 -6.38 6.03
C ALA A 82 -4.57 -5.40 5.09
N ASN A 83 -3.41 -4.90 5.54
CA ASN A 83 -2.49 -4.20 4.66
C ASN A 83 -1.86 -5.22 3.72
N TRP A 84 -1.77 -4.88 2.44
CA TRP A 84 -1.16 -5.69 1.39
C TRP A 84 0.12 -5.02 0.90
N LEU A 85 1.25 -5.69 1.09
CA LEU A 85 2.57 -5.26 0.60
C LEU A 85 3.02 -6.22 -0.49
N ALA A 86 3.43 -5.70 -1.63
CA ALA A 86 3.96 -6.51 -2.71
C ALA A 86 5.14 -5.84 -3.41
N ARG A 87 6.04 -6.66 -3.96
CA ARG A 87 7.07 -6.23 -4.90
C ARG A 87 6.69 -6.66 -6.30
N ILE A 88 6.70 -5.71 -7.21
CA ILE A 88 6.34 -5.87 -8.61
C ILE A 88 7.59 -5.65 -9.46
N SER A 89 7.91 -6.59 -10.34
CA SER A 89 9.01 -6.47 -11.29
C SER A 89 8.79 -5.30 -12.23
N GLY A 90 9.85 -4.77 -12.82
CA GLY A 90 9.78 -3.71 -13.84
C GLY A 90 8.84 -3.99 -15.03
N ASP A 91 8.53 -5.27 -15.28
CA ASP A 91 7.65 -5.77 -16.34
C ASP A 91 6.20 -6.02 -15.87
N GLY A 92 5.89 -5.73 -14.60
CA GLY A 92 4.54 -5.84 -14.04
C GLY A 92 4.21 -7.18 -13.38
N GLU A 93 5.20 -8.06 -13.16
CA GLU A 93 4.98 -9.36 -12.50
C GLU A 93 5.08 -9.24 -10.98
N ILE A 94 4.19 -9.89 -10.23
CA ILE A 94 4.30 -9.96 -8.76
C ILE A 94 5.45 -10.90 -8.41
N LEU A 95 6.53 -10.36 -7.85
CA LEU A 95 7.68 -11.14 -7.37
C LEU A 95 7.38 -11.79 -6.02
N TRP A 96 6.74 -11.03 -5.13
CA TRP A 96 6.22 -11.53 -3.86
C TRP A 96 5.11 -10.62 -3.34
N GLU A 97 4.26 -11.16 -2.47
CA GLU A 97 3.22 -10.42 -1.77
C GLU A 97 2.94 -10.98 -0.37
N LYS A 98 2.47 -10.11 0.53
CA LYS A 98 2.20 -10.42 1.93
C LYS A 98 1.05 -9.56 2.45
N THR A 99 0.35 -10.10 3.44
CA THR A 99 -0.63 -9.35 4.23
C THR A 99 -0.17 -9.24 5.68
N PHE A 100 -0.42 -8.09 6.30
CA PHE A 100 -0.04 -7.80 7.69
C PHE A 100 -0.91 -6.69 8.28
N GLY A 101 -0.88 -6.57 9.61
CA GLY A 101 -1.66 -5.56 10.34
C GLY A 101 -3.16 -5.63 10.05
N LEU A 102 -3.84 -4.52 10.34
CA LEU A 102 -5.26 -4.32 10.03
C LEU A 102 -5.33 -3.14 9.08
N GLY A 103 -5.98 -3.33 7.92
CA GLY A 103 -5.96 -2.53 6.67
C GLY A 103 -6.37 -1.06 6.75
N GLU A 104 -5.73 -0.33 7.64
CA GLU A 104 -5.77 1.12 7.80
C GLU A 104 -4.78 1.78 6.82
N ILE A 105 -4.85 3.10 6.70
CA ILE A 105 -4.00 3.85 5.76
C ILE A 105 -2.52 3.66 6.14
N ALA A 106 -1.72 3.24 5.15
CA ALA A 106 -0.29 3.06 5.28
C ALA A 106 0.44 3.73 4.10
N SER A 107 1.68 4.16 4.34
CA SER A 107 2.59 4.72 3.34
C SER A 107 3.89 3.93 3.35
N VAL A 108 4.55 3.83 2.20
CA VAL A 108 5.76 3.04 2.02
C VAL A 108 6.91 3.92 1.52
N ALA A 109 8.08 3.71 2.11
CA ALA A 109 9.33 4.29 1.66
C ALA A 109 10.38 3.20 1.46
N VAL A 110 11.25 3.38 0.48
CA VAL A 110 12.43 2.54 0.26
C VAL A 110 13.67 3.32 0.70
N LEU A 111 14.47 2.71 1.57
CA LEU A 111 15.74 3.24 2.07
C LEU A 111 16.85 2.24 1.76
N ASN A 112 17.45 2.33 0.56
CA ASN A 112 18.40 1.35 0.04
C ASN A 112 17.79 -0.07 0.04
N ASP A 113 18.30 -0.97 0.87
CA ASP A 113 17.90 -2.38 0.97
C ASP A 113 16.77 -2.61 2.00
N LEU A 114 16.10 -1.52 2.41
CA LEU A 114 15.02 -1.55 3.40
C LEU A 114 13.73 -1.00 2.81
N ILE A 115 12.65 -1.71 3.06
CA ILE A 115 11.28 -1.23 2.91
C ILE A 115 10.78 -0.80 4.29
N ALA A 116 10.38 0.46 4.43
CA ALA A 116 9.76 1.01 5.62
C ALA A 116 8.28 1.30 5.33
N VAL A 117 7.38 0.73 6.13
CA VAL A 117 5.95 1.04 6.07
C VAL A 117 5.55 1.77 7.33
N MET A 118 5.03 2.98 7.16
CA MET A 118 4.36 3.74 8.22
C MET A 118 2.86 3.48 8.14
N ALA A 119 2.27 3.01 9.23
CA ALA A 119 0.85 2.69 9.29
C ALA A 119 0.18 3.32 10.51
N PHE A 120 -1.08 3.67 10.35
CA PHE A 120 -1.97 3.88 11.48
C PHE A 120 -2.52 2.54 11.95
N GLU A 121 -2.38 2.20 13.22
CA GLU A 121 -2.88 0.95 13.78
C GLU A 121 -3.94 1.20 14.83
N ALA A 122 -4.95 0.32 14.87
CA ALA A 122 -5.95 0.35 15.92
C ALA A 122 -5.30 0.15 17.31
N VAL A 123 -5.82 0.86 18.31
CA VAL A 123 -5.43 0.65 19.71
C VAL A 123 -6.16 -0.59 20.22
N GLU A 124 -5.41 -1.54 20.79
CA GLU A 124 -5.99 -2.76 21.35
C GLU A 124 -6.96 -2.42 22.50
N GLY A 125 -8.15 -3.02 22.48
CA GLY A 125 -9.20 -2.78 23.46
C GLY A 125 -10.07 -1.55 23.19
N GLU A 126 -9.80 -0.79 22.12
CA GLU A 126 -10.62 0.36 21.71
C GLU A 126 -11.55 0.03 20.53
N ALA A 127 -12.65 0.79 20.41
CA ALA A 127 -13.55 0.67 19.27
C ALA A 127 -12.85 1.12 17.97
N LYS A 128 -13.22 0.54 16.84
CA LYS A 128 -12.70 0.96 15.52
C LYS A 128 -12.91 2.47 15.32
N GLY A 129 -11.82 3.19 15.03
CA GLY A 129 -11.84 4.65 14.83
C GLY A 129 -11.79 5.49 16.11
N ALA A 130 -11.65 4.88 17.30
CA ALA A 130 -11.54 5.62 18.57
C ALA A 130 -10.14 6.21 18.83
N GLY A 131 -9.11 5.68 18.15
CA GLY A 131 -7.72 6.13 18.27
C GLY A 131 -6.83 5.37 17.29
N ALA A 132 -5.66 5.95 16.99
CA ALA A 132 -4.66 5.33 16.13
C ALA A 132 -3.25 5.50 16.69
N ARG A 133 -2.52 4.38 16.72
CA ARG A 133 -1.07 4.33 16.92
C ARG A 133 -0.38 4.62 15.60
N VAL A 134 0.77 5.26 15.65
CA VAL A 134 1.69 5.31 14.51
C VAL A 134 2.68 4.19 14.69
N ALA A 135 2.72 3.25 13.76
CA ALA A 135 3.63 2.12 13.76
C ALA A 135 4.56 2.15 12.56
N LEU A 136 5.78 1.65 12.77
CA LEU A 136 6.77 1.41 11.74
C LEU A 136 6.96 -0.10 11.59
N TRP A 137 6.77 -0.59 10.37
CA TRP A 137 7.15 -1.93 9.95
C TRP A 137 8.36 -1.84 9.03
N ARG A 138 9.36 -2.68 9.26
CA ARG A 138 10.58 -2.71 8.45
C ARG A 138 10.73 -4.08 7.81
N PHE A 139 10.92 -4.11 6.51
CA PHE A 139 11.14 -5.33 5.74
C PHE A 139 12.43 -5.23 4.92
N GLU A 140 13.07 -6.37 4.69
CA GLU A 140 14.05 -6.52 3.60
C GLU A 140 13.34 -6.42 2.24
N THR A 141 14.09 -6.15 1.17
CA THR A 141 13.54 -6.04 -0.20
C THR A 141 13.00 -7.36 -0.76
N GLU A 142 13.35 -8.47 -0.11
CA GLU A 142 12.87 -9.83 -0.36
C GLU A 142 11.56 -10.10 0.42
N GLY A 143 11.10 -9.11 1.18
CA GLY A 143 9.85 -9.12 1.94
C GLY A 143 9.94 -9.83 3.29
N GLN A 144 11.15 -10.14 3.78
CA GLN A 144 11.32 -10.62 5.14
C GLN A 144 11.07 -9.49 6.13
N LEU A 145 10.18 -9.70 7.11
CA LEU A 145 9.96 -8.75 8.19
C LEU A 145 11.22 -8.71 9.08
N LEU A 146 11.78 -7.53 9.27
CA LEU A 146 12.89 -7.26 10.20
C LEU A 146 12.35 -6.92 11.58
N ASP A 147 11.46 -5.94 11.66
CA ASP A 147 10.76 -5.60 12.90
C ASP A 147 9.46 -4.81 12.69
N HIS A 148 8.74 -4.67 13.79
CA HIS A 148 7.58 -3.82 13.97
C HIS A 148 7.67 -3.14 15.33
N HIS A 149 7.40 -1.84 15.38
CA HIS A 149 7.21 -1.15 16.65
C HIS A 149 6.30 0.06 16.52
N VAL A 150 5.66 0.39 17.63
CA VAL A 150 4.85 1.61 17.77
C VAL A 150 5.78 2.81 17.97
N VAL A 151 5.76 3.73 17.02
CA VAL A 151 6.49 5.01 17.06
C VAL A 151 5.78 6.01 17.96
N ARG A 152 4.44 6.05 17.90
CA ARG A 152 3.60 6.91 18.75
C ARG A 152 2.37 6.16 19.23
N ASP A 153 2.13 6.20 20.53
CA ASP A 153 0.95 5.64 21.17
C ASP A 153 0.07 6.79 21.71
N ASP A 154 -1.03 7.09 21.01
CA ASP A 154 -2.03 8.09 21.44
C ASP A 154 -3.24 7.40 22.09
N GLY A 155 -3.02 6.37 22.92
CA GLY A 155 -4.07 5.83 23.77
C GLY A 155 -4.75 6.99 24.54
N ALA A 156 -6.08 7.01 24.53
CA ALA A 156 -6.86 8.11 25.11
C ALA A 156 -6.54 8.26 26.61
N GLY A 157 -5.68 9.23 26.97
CA GLY A 157 -5.32 9.48 28.37
C GLY A 157 -4.05 10.30 28.63
N ARG A 158 -3.19 10.53 27.63
CA ARG A 158 -2.00 11.36 27.82
C ARG A 158 -2.30 12.81 27.45
N ALA A 159 -2.61 13.64 28.44
CA ALA A 159 -2.68 15.08 28.27
C ALA A 159 -1.37 15.58 27.62
N LEU A 160 -1.49 16.34 26.53
CA LEU A 160 -0.35 17.03 25.93
C LEU A 160 0.27 17.95 26.99
N PRO A 161 1.60 17.97 27.17
CA PRO A 161 2.22 18.97 28.04
C PRO A 161 1.90 20.37 27.48
N GLY A 162 1.33 21.21 28.34
CA GLY A 162 1.03 22.62 28.04
C GLY A 162 2.25 23.53 28.12
#